data_AF-A0A523VG28-F1
#
_entry.id   AF-A0A523VG28-F1
#
_cell.length_a   1.000
_cell.length_b   1.000
_cell.length_c   1.000
_cell.angle_alpha   90.00
_cell.angle_beta   90.00
_cell.angle_gamma   90.00
#
_symmetry.space_group_name_H-M   'P 1'
#
loop_
_entity.id
_entity.type
_entity.pdbx_description
1 polymer ?
#
loop_
_entity_poly.entity_id
_entity_poly.type
_entity_poly.pdbx_seq_one_letter_code
_entity_poly.pdbx_strand_id
1 'polypeptide(L)'
;MKVTAPQMGLLNVLLEDLLKRLDVEFIQAPPSNEKPLEIGSRLGPELVCLPLKITLGNLIEGIERGADTIVTAGGFGPCRFGYYGQIQRLIMERAGYKFNTITIEPPTRGISKFIAGFKELSPGKSTLKLYS
;
A
#
# COMPACT_ATOMS: atom_id res chain seq x y z
N MET A 1 -2.28 14.50 -1.63
CA MET A 1 -1.64 13.23 -2.02
C MET A 1 -2.73 12.22 -2.34
N LYS A 2 -2.49 11.35 -3.32
CA LYS A 2 -3.42 10.31 -3.75
C LYS A 2 -2.83 8.95 -3.44
N VAL A 3 -3.43 8.28 -2.47
CA VAL A 3 -2.89 7.05 -1.90
C VAL A 3 -3.61 5.84 -2.47
N THR A 4 -2.86 4.79 -2.80
CA THR A 4 -3.40 3.45 -3.04
C THR A 4 -2.76 2.42 -2.11
N ALA A 5 -3.41 1.29 -1.96
CA ALA A 5 -2.98 0.20 -1.09
C ALA A 5 -3.37 -1.15 -1.72
N PRO A 6 -2.66 -2.24 -1.41
CA PRO A 6 -3.00 -3.55 -1.95
C PRO A 6 -4.36 -4.01 -1.44
N GLN A 7 -5.18 -4.56 -2.33
CA GLN A 7 -6.52 -5.03 -1.95
C GLN A 7 -6.43 -6.30 -1.09
N MET A 8 -6.88 -6.21 0.17
CA MET A 8 -6.83 -7.31 1.15
C MET A 8 -8.17 -7.47 1.87
N GLY A 9 -9.25 -7.69 1.10
CA GLY A 9 -10.59 -7.83 1.65
C GLY A 9 -11.10 -6.54 2.29
N LEU A 10 -11.57 -6.63 3.54
CA LEU A 10 -12.16 -5.50 4.28
C LEU A 10 -11.15 -4.43 4.70
N LEU A 11 -9.84 -4.69 4.57
CA LEU A 11 -8.81 -3.70 4.88
C LEU A 11 -9.01 -2.41 4.09
N ASN A 12 -9.45 -2.50 2.83
CA ASN A 12 -9.63 -1.32 1.99
C ASN A 12 -10.76 -0.41 2.49
N VAL A 13 -11.81 -0.97 3.09
CA VAL A 13 -12.91 -0.20 3.69
C VAL A 13 -12.40 0.56 4.92
N LEU A 14 -11.58 -0.11 5.75
CA LEU A 14 -10.93 0.52 6.90
C LEU A 14 -9.99 1.65 6.45
N LEU A 15 -9.17 1.40 5.43
CA LEU A 15 -8.23 2.39 4.90
C LEU A 15 -8.94 3.57 4.28
N GLU A 16 -10.06 3.35 3.58
CA GLU A 16 -10.88 4.42 3.01
C GLU A 16 -11.42 5.35 4.10
N ASP A 17 -12.05 4.81 5.16
CA ASP A 17 -12.56 5.61 6.27
C ASP A 17 -11.42 6.36 6.98
N LEU A 18 -10.31 5.66 7.26
CA LEU A 18 -9.15 6.21 7.95
C LEU A 18 -8.52 7.37 7.17
N LEU A 19 -8.25 7.17 5.87
CA LEU A 19 -7.65 8.17 5.00
C LEU A 19 -8.60 9.35 4.77
N LYS A 20 -9.91 9.09 4.66
CA LYS A 20 -10.93 10.14 4.58
C LYS A 20 -10.94 11.03 5.81
N ARG A 21 -10.85 10.48 7.03
CA ARG A 21 -10.72 11.25 8.28
C ARG A 21 -9.44 12.09 8.33
N LEU A 22 -8.37 11.58 7.73
CA LEU A 22 -7.09 12.28 7.57
C LEU A 22 -7.09 13.26 6.40
N ASP A 23 -8.20 13.36 5.66
CA ASP A 23 -8.39 14.20 4.49
C ASP A 23 -7.27 13.95 3.45
N VAL A 24 -7.10 12.66 3.16
CA VAL A 24 -6.23 12.06 2.15
C VAL A 24 -7.12 11.31 1.16
N GLU A 25 -6.90 11.54 -0.14
CA GLU A 25 -7.66 10.87 -1.19
C GLU A 25 -7.17 9.41 -1.35
N PHE A 26 -8.07 8.45 -1.11
CA PHE A 26 -7.79 7.03 -1.30
C PHE A 26 -8.29 6.56 -2.68
N ILE A 27 -7.36 6.23 -3.57
CA ILE A 27 -7.63 5.60 -4.84
C ILE A 27 -7.66 4.09 -4.63
N GLN A 28 -8.87 3.57 -4.45
CA GLN A 28 -9.06 2.14 -4.26
C GLN A 28 -8.66 1.38 -5.53
N ALA A 29 -7.71 0.44 -5.36
CA ALA A 29 -7.39 -0.51 -6.41
C ALA A 29 -8.62 -1.37 -6.74
N PRO A 30 -8.78 -1.82 -8.00
CA PRO A 30 -9.89 -2.68 -8.42
C PRO A 30 -9.99 -3.96 -7.57
N PRO A 31 -11.15 -4.63 -7.59
CA PRO A 31 -11.28 -5.95 -7.02
C PRO A 31 -10.23 -6.91 -7.61
N SER A 32 -9.67 -7.75 -6.76
CA SER A 32 -8.69 -8.79 -7.12
C SER A 32 -9.34 -9.84 -8.02
N ASN A 33 -9.35 -9.57 -9.32
CA ASN A 33 -9.86 -10.46 -10.36
C ASN A 33 -8.72 -10.94 -11.28
N GLU A 34 -9.04 -11.49 -12.45
CA GLU A 34 -8.04 -12.04 -13.39
C GLU A 34 -7.06 -10.98 -13.90
N LYS A 35 -7.47 -9.71 -14.02
CA LYS A 35 -6.65 -8.65 -14.59
C LYS A 35 -5.43 -8.28 -13.71
N PRO A 36 -5.57 -7.98 -12.40
CA PRO A 36 -4.43 -7.83 -11.50
C PRO A 36 -3.49 -9.04 -11.53
N LEU A 37 -4.03 -10.25 -11.63
CA LEU A 37 -3.24 -11.47 -11.69
C LEU A 37 -2.39 -11.54 -12.96
N GLU A 38 -2.96 -11.19 -14.12
CA GLU A 38 -2.25 -11.15 -15.39
C GLU A 38 -1.11 -10.13 -15.37
N ILE A 39 -1.39 -8.90 -14.91
CA ILE A 39 -0.39 -7.84 -14.76
C ILE A 39 0.74 -8.30 -13.82
N GLY A 40 0.38 -8.85 -12.67
CA GLY A 40 1.33 -9.36 -11.68
C GLY A 40 2.14 -10.56 -12.17
N SER A 41 1.58 -11.41 -13.02
CA SER A 41 2.28 -12.55 -13.62
C SER A 41 3.24 -12.13 -14.73
N ARG A 42 2.92 -11.06 -15.45
CA ARG A 42 3.79 -10.49 -16.50
C ARG A 42 5.02 -9.77 -15.94
N LEU A 43 4.88 -9.09 -14.80
CA LEU A 43 5.94 -8.27 -14.22
C LEU A 43 6.65 -8.94 -13.04
N GLY A 44 5.95 -9.80 -12.31
CA GLY A 44 6.49 -10.49 -11.15
C GLY A 44 7.28 -11.76 -11.51
N PRO A 45 8.14 -12.27 -10.61
CA PRO A 45 8.85 -13.52 -10.84
C PRO A 45 7.89 -14.71 -11.02
N GLU A 46 8.23 -15.64 -11.91
CA GLU A 46 7.38 -16.78 -12.28
C GLU A 46 6.95 -17.60 -11.05
N LEU A 47 7.90 -17.94 -10.19
CA LEU A 47 7.72 -18.81 -9.02
C LEU A 47 7.24 -18.08 -7.76
N VAL A 48 6.88 -16.80 -7.87
CA VAL A 48 6.39 -16.08 -6.69
C VAL A 48 4.94 -16.43 -6.40
N CYS A 49 4.59 -16.42 -5.12
CA CYS A 49 3.27 -16.81 -4.65
C CYS A 49 2.17 -15.91 -5.21
N LEU A 50 1.00 -16.50 -5.42
CA LEU A 50 -0.21 -15.85 -5.96
C LEU A 50 -0.56 -14.51 -5.28
N PRO A 51 -0.52 -14.36 -3.93
CA PRO A 51 -0.89 -13.11 -3.29
C PRO A 51 0.00 -11.94 -3.71
N LEU A 52 1.30 -12.17 -3.95
CA LEU A 52 2.20 -11.11 -4.39
C LEU A 52 1.84 -10.64 -5.79
N LYS A 53 1.52 -11.57 -6.71
CA LYS A 53 1.15 -11.25 -8.10
C LYS A 53 -0.14 -10.43 -8.13
N ILE A 54 -1.17 -10.89 -7.44
CA ILE A 54 -2.46 -10.17 -7.37
C ILE A 54 -2.28 -8.78 -6.78
N THR A 55 -1.59 -8.67 -5.63
CA THR A 55 -1.42 -7.36 -4.97
C THR A 55 -0.50 -6.43 -5.75
N LEU A 56 0.49 -6.95 -6.49
CA LEU A 56 1.30 -6.15 -7.42
C LEU A 56 0.43 -5.54 -8.54
N GLY A 57 -0.46 -6.34 -9.14
CA GLY A 57 -1.40 -5.86 -10.14
C GLY A 57 -2.34 -4.78 -9.59
N ASN A 58 -2.89 -5.00 -8.39
CA ASN A 58 -3.75 -4.03 -7.71
C ASN A 58 -3.04 -2.68 -7.53
N LEU A 59 -1.78 -2.71 -7.08
CA LEU A 59 -0.97 -1.50 -6.89
C LEU A 59 -0.73 -0.75 -8.20
N ILE A 60 -0.39 -1.48 -9.27
CA ILE A 60 -0.18 -0.89 -10.59
C ILE A 60 -1.47 -0.22 -11.08
N GLU A 61 -2.61 -0.91 -11.00
CA GLU A 61 -3.88 -0.31 -11.39
C GLU A 61 -4.25 0.91 -10.54
N GLY A 62 -3.91 0.91 -9.25
CA GLY A 62 -4.04 2.09 -8.38
C GLY A 62 -3.23 3.28 -8.88
N ILE A 63 -1.96 3.05 -9.27
CA ILE A 63 -1.09 4.08 -9.86
C ILE A 63 -1.63 4.55 -11.22
N GLU A 64 -2.06 3.65 -12.10
CA GLU A 64 -2.65 3.99 -13.40
C GLU A 64 -3.96 4.80 -13.28
N ARG A 65 -4.69 4.64 -12.16
CA ARG A 65 -5.88 5.43 -11.81
C ARG A 65 -5.55 6.80 -11.22
N GLY A 66 -4.27 7.15 -11.13
CA GLY A 66 -3.79 8.46 -10.67
C GLY A 66 -3.37 8.51 -9.21
N ALA A 67 -3.15 7.37 -8.54
CA ALA A 67 -2.46 7.39 -7.26
C ALA A 67 -0.99 7.80 -7.46
N ASP A 68 -0.47 8.62 -6.55
CA ASP A 68 0.93 9.07 -6.54
C ASP A 68 1.76 8.36 -5.45
N THR A 69 1.08 7.71 -4.50
CA THR A 69 1.70 7.13 -3.30
C THR A 69 1.09 5.76 -3.01
N ILE A 70 1.95 4.78 -2.70
CA ILE A 70 1.56 3.44 -2.24
C ILE A 70 1.76 3.36 -0.73
N VAL A 71 0.72 2.95 -0.01
CA VAL A 71 0.82 2.60 1.41
C VAL A 71 0.92 1.08 1.56
N THR A 72 1.96 0.64 2.26
CA THR A 72 2.17 -0.76 2.64
C THR A 72 2.24 -0.87 4.15
N ALA A 73 1.84 -2.01 4.70
CA ALA A 73 2.11 -2.31 6.10
C ALA A 73 3.49 -2.98 6.22
N GLY A 74 4.28 -2.53 7.20
CA GLY A 74 5.52 -3.19 7.60
C GLY A 74 5.22 -4.52 8.30
N GLY A 75 6.15 -5.47 8.20
CA GLY A 75 6.05 -6.79 8.83
C GLY A 75 7.04 -6.95 9.97
N PHE A 76 6.64 -7.67 11.03
CA PHE A 76 7.53 -8.06 12.13
C PHE A 76 7.84 -9.57 12.10
N GLY A 77 9.09 -9.93 12.38
CA GLY A 77 9.56 -11.34 12.43
C GLY A 77 9.96 -11.90 11.07
N PRO A 78 10.02 -13.23 10.87
CA PRO A 78 10.32 -13.87 9.57
C PRO A 78 9.21 -13.69 8.53
N CYS A 79 8.36 -12.67 8.69
CA CYS A 79 7.15 -12.47 7.94
C CYS A 79 7.48 -11.98 6.53
N ARG A 80 7.21 -12.83 5.54
CA ARG A 80 7.35 -12.53 4.11
C ARG A 80 6.57 -11.28 3.69
N PHE A 81 5.50 -10.97 4.42
CA PHE A 81 4.66 -9.80 4.21
C PHE A 81 5.43 -8.48 4.27
N GLY A 82 6.38 -8.33 5.21
CA GLY A 82 7.21 -7.11 5.30
C GLY A 82 8.12 -6.93 4.08
N TYR A 83 8.51 -8.02 3.43
CA TYR A 83 9.30 -7.98 2.19
C TYR A 83 8.45 -7.66 0.96
N TYR A 84 7.14 -7.91 0.98
CA TYR A 84 6.29 -7.70 -0.20
C TYR A 84 6.33 -6.26 -0.67
N GLY A 85 6.20 -5.29 0.24
CA GLY A 85 6.26 -3.88 -0.13
C GLY A 85 7.56 -3.49 -0.83
N GLN A 86 8.71 -3.98 -0.34
CA GLN A 86 10.01 -3.70 -0.97
C GLN A 86 10.17 -4.40 -2.32
N ILE A 87 9.76 -5.67 -2.43
CA ILE A 87 9.85 -6.41 -3.69
C ILE A 87 8.92 -5.81 -4.74
N GLN A 88 7.69 -5.46 -4.37
CA GLN A 88 6.73 -4.80 -5.26
C GLN A 88 7.25 -3.45 -5.73
N ARG A 89 7.80 -2.64 -4.81
CA ARG A 89 8.44 -1.37 -5.16
C ARG A 89 9.53 -1.55 -6.21
N LEU A 90 10.47 -2.48 -5.98
CA LEU A 90 11.57 -2.76 -6.90
C LEU A 90 11.08 -3.25 -8.27
N ILE A 91 10.05 -4.10 -8.31
CA ILE A 91 9.47 -4.58 -9.57
C ILE A 91 8.84 -3.41 -10.34
N MET A 92 8.06 -2.57 -9.67
CA MET A 92 7.37 -1.44 -10.29
C MET A 92 8.36 -0.35 -10.76
N GLU A 93 9.39 -0.04 -9.96
CA GLU A 93 10.46 0.89 -10.36
C GLU A 93 11.19 0.41 -11.61
N ARG A 94 11.54 -0.90 -11.67
CA ARG A 94 12.16 -1.51 -12.86
C ARG A 94 11.25 -1.50 -14.09
N ALA A 95 9.94 -1.57 -13.89
CA ALA A 95 8.95 -1.45 -14.96
C ALA A 95 8.69 0.01 -15.39
N GLY A 96 9.33 1.00 -14.75
CA GLY A 96 9.26 2.41 -15.13
C GLY A 96 8.17 3.23 -14.44
N TYR A 97 7.48 2.66 -13.45
CA TYR A 97 6.48 3.40 -12.67
C TYR A 97 7.15 4.38 -11.71
N LYS A 98 6.54 5.56 -11.55
CA LYS A 98 6.97 6.61 -10.62
C LYS A 98 5.91 6.79 -9.55
N PHE A 99 6.29 6.58 -8.30
CA PHE A 99 5.39 6.67 -7.15
C PHE A 99 6.20 6.83 -5.87
N ASN A 100 5.57 7.34 -4.82
CA ASN A 100 6.12 7.33 -3.48
C ASN A 100 5.67 6.06 -2.73
N THR A 101 6.46 5.60 -1.76
CA THR A 101 6.07 4.47 -0.91
C THR A 101 6.11 4.88 0.55
N ILE A 102 5.02 4.66 1.29
CA ILE A 102 4.94 4.86 2.73
C ILE A 102 4.73 3.49 3.37
N THR A 103 5.63 3.11 4.28
CA THR A 103 5.50 1.86 5.04
C THR A 103 5.08 2.15 6.47
N ILE A 104 3.91 1.65 6.87
CA ILE A 104 3.39 1.79 8.23
C ILE A 104 3.90 0.62 9.07
N GLU A 105 4.89 0.88 9.92
CA GLU A 105 5.45 -0.09 10.85
C GLU A 105 4.56 -0.25 12.10
N PRO A 106 4.43 -1.46 12.68
CA PRO A 106 3.59 -1.68 13.86
C PRO A 106 4.11 -0.92 15.09
N PRO A 107 3.22 -0.49 16.01
CA PRO A 107 3.58 0.31 17.18
C PRO A 107 4.47 -0.43 18.17
N THR A 108 4.49 -1.77 18.14
CA THR A 108 5.35 -2.64 18.95
C THR A 108 6.85 -2.43 18.69
N ARG A 109 7.24 -1.79 17.57
CA ARG A 109 8.63 -1.44 17.22
C ARG A 109 9.03 0.00 17.52
N GLY A 110 8.15 0.75 18.18
CA GLY A 110 8.37 2.14 18.54
C GLY A 110 7.20 2.98 18.10
N ILE A 111 6.48 3.51 19.09
CA ILE A 111 5.35 4.42 18.90
C ILE A 111 5.77 5.63 18.05
N SER A 112 7.03 6.08 18.17
CA SER A 112 7.58 7.17 17.35
C SER A 112 7.59 6.84 15.85
N LYS A 113 7.96 5.62 15.45
CA LYS A 113 7.99 5.20 14.04
C LYS A 113 6.59 5.01 13.46
N PHE A 114 5.69 4.45 14.27
CA PHE A 114 4.27 4.35 13.92
C PHE A 114 3.69 5.74 13.68
N ILE A 115 3.87 6.68 14.63
CA ILE A 115 3.40 8.07 14.49
C ILE A 115 4.06 8.78 13.30
N ALA A 116 5.35 8.51 13.02
CA ALA A 116 6.04 9.10 11.87
C ALA A 116 5.38 8.71 10.54
N GLY A 117 5.03 7.44 10.35
CA GLY A 117 4.32 6.99 9.15
C GLY A 117 2.96 7.68 8.97
N PHE A 118 2.22 7.89 10.06
CA PHE A 118 0.96 8.64 10.02
C PHE A 118 1.15 10.14 9.75
N LYS A 119 2.23 10.74 10.28
CA LYS A 119 2.58 12.13 9.97
C LYS A 119 2.98 12.33 8.52
N GLU A 120 3.66 11.34 7.92
CA GLU A 120 4.02 11.36 6.50
C GLU A 120 2.79 11.20 5.61
N LEU A 121 1.83 10.38 6.04
CA LEU A 121 0.54 10.20 5.39
C LEU A 121 -0.37 11.44 5.50
N SER A 122 -0.22 12.26 6.53
CA SER A 122 -1.02 13.48 6.73
C SER A 122 -0.19 14.61 7.35
N PRO A 123 0.65 15.29 6.54
CA PRO A 123 1.47 16.38 7.03
C PRO A 123 0.60 17.53 7.55
N GLY A 124 0.74 17.85 8.84
CA GLY A 124 0.10 19.01 9.47
C GLY A 124 -1.29 18.78 10.11
N LYS A 125 -1.81 17.55 10.14
CA LYS A 125 -3.08 17.23 10.82
C LYS A 125 -2.84 16.42 12.09
N SER A 126 -3.52 16.82 13.15
CA SER A 126 -3.45 16.11 14.42
C SER A 126 -4.12 14.74 14.30
N THR A 127 -3.41 13.68 14.67
CA THR A 127 -3.95 12.31 14.77
C THR A 127 -5.14 12.19 15.72
N LEU A 128 -5.42 13.22 16.53
CA LEU A 128 -6.65 13.34 17.32
C LEU A 128 -7.93 13.30 16.47
N LYS A 129 -7.88 13.68 15.18
CA LYS A 129 -9.03 13.55 14.24
C LYS A 129 -9.44 12.10 13.96
N LEU A 130 -8.60 11.13 14.31
CA LEU A 130 -8.94 9.70 14.19
C LEU A 130 -9.93 9.25 15.27
N TYR A 131 -10.02 9.98 16.38
CA TYR A 131 -10.83 9.65 17.56
C TYR A 131 -12.08 10.53 17.70
N SER A 132 -12.28 11.49 16.79
CA SER A 132 -13.50 12.29 16.63
C SER A 132 -14.43 11.68 15.59
#